data_AF-A0A5C1QP94-F1
#
_entry.id   AF-A0A5C1QP94-F1
#
_cell.length_a   1.000
_cell.length_b   1.000
_cell.length_c   1.000
_cell.angle_alpha   90.00
_cell.angle_beta   90.00
_cell.angle_gamma   90.00
#
_symmetry.space_group_name_H-M   'P 1'
#
loop_
_entity.id
_entity.type
_entity.pdbx_description
1 polymer ?
#
loop_
_entity_poly.entity_id
_entity_poly.type
_entity_poly.pdbx_seq_one_letter_code
_entity_poly.pdbx_strand_id
1 'polypeptide(L)'
;MKQCGTIPLKGLDISYNCEEDHARLDFSSPVESLSSALYRGGRQTISHVLNMQVTHNVSDEYKGYESPQLTLENKARSLNMGKDFAGMMTSASMKSFRFYSETEGDVGVFCCLTAGLTNSRAPGDKADFRELEAHRAGKGTINIIAGTNVRLSEAALCEALMVVTEARSWAVMNNDVKSRVSGIPASGTGTDSHLVFSGNGPEIHFCGKHTLLGEMLARAVITPLQEVIRLIQEMERLKII
;
A
#
# COMPACT_ATOMS: atom_id res chain seq x y z
N MET A 1 -4.07 12.45 14.88
CA MET A 1 -5.10 12.64 13.83
C MET A 1 -5.81 11.31 13.71
N LYS A 2 -7.13 11.27 13.91
CA LYS A 2 -7.93 10.06 13.81
C LYS A 2 -8.83 10.17 12.59
N GLN A 3 -8.67 9.27 11.63
CA GLN A 3 -9.55 9.16 10.47
C GLN A 3 -10.21 7.79 10.52
N CYS A 4 -11.54 7.73 10.53
CA CYS A 4 -12.25 6.46 10.45
C CYS A 4 -13.51 6.61 9.60
N GLY A 5 -13.90 5.52 8.94
CA GLY A 5 -15.08 5.51 8.10
C GLY A 5 -15.47 4.10 7.68
N THR A 6 -16.66 4.00 7.10
CA THR A 6 -17.15 2.81 6.42
C THR A 6 -17.40 3.17 4.96
N ILE A 7 -17.05 2.25 4.06
CA ILE A 7 -17.30 2.40 2.63
C ILE A 7 -18.19 1.24 2.22
N PRO A 8 -19.48 1.50 1.97
CA PRO A 8 -20.37 0.50 1.44
C PRO A 8 -20.08 0.35 -0.05
N LEU A 9 -19.38 -0.70 -0.44
CA LEU A 9 -19.42 -1.18 -1.82
C LEU A 9 -20.43 -2.34 -1.87
N LYS A 10 -21.27 -2.37 -2.90
CA LYS A 10 -22.26 -3.45 -3.03
C LYS A 10 -21.55 -4.81 -3.08
N GLY A 11 -21.77 -5.65 -2.07
CA GLY A 11 -21.09 -6.96 -1.93
C GLY A 11 -19.72 -6.92 -1.24
N LEU A 12 -19.31 -5.79 -0.69
CA LEU A 12 -18.09 -5.65 0.10
C LEU A 12 -18.18 -4.45 1.07
N ASP A 13 -18.33 -4.74 2.36
CA ASP A 13 -18.25 -3.70 3.40
C ASP A 13 -16.84 -3.62 3.96
N ILE A 14 -16.28 -2.42 3.89
CA ILE A 14 -14.95 -2.11 4.41
C ILE A 14 -15.10 -1.03 5.46
N SER A 15 -14.49 -1.24 6.62
CA SER A 15 -14.23 -0.16 7.56
C SER A 15 -12.74 0.11 7.65
N TYR A 16 -12.36 1.36 7.82
CA TYR A 16 -10.97 1.75 7.98
C TYR A 16 -10.80 2.66 9.19
N ASN A 17 -9.63 2.56 9.81
CA ASN A 17 -9.20 3.44 10.88
C ASN A 17 -7.71 3.78 10.68
N CYS A 18 -7.37 5.06 10.69
CA CYS A 18 -6.01 5.57 10.80
C CYS A 18 -5.85 6.30 12.13
N GLU A 19 -4.96 5.79 12.97
CA GLU A 19 -4.50 6.43 14.20
C GLU A 19 -3.08 7.02 13.98
N GLU A 20 -2.42 7.43 15.05
CA GLU A 20 -1.11 8.10 14.99
C GLU A 20 0.02 7.21 14.46
N ASP A 21 -0.04 5.90 14.72
CA ASP A 21 1.04 4.96 14.44
C ASP A 21 0.63 3.79 13.54
N HIS A 22 -0.62 3.75 13.04
CA HIS A 22 -1.07 2.70 12.13
C HIS A 22 -2.33 3.09 11.37
N ALA A 23 -2.53 2.42 10.23
CA ALA A 23 -3.81 2.30 9.57
C ALA A 23 -4.26 0.83 9.56
N ARG A 24 -5.54 0.60 9.80
CA ARG A 24 -6.21 -0.70 9.81
C ARG A 24 -7.41 -0.68 8.87
N LEU A 25 -7.60 -1.78 8.14
CA LEU A 25 -8.82 -2.06 7.40
C LEU A 25 -9.42 -3.35 7.91
N ASP A 26 -10.74 -3.38 7.98
CA ASP A 26 -11.55 -4.52 8.40
C ASP A 26 -12.59 -4.81 7.32
N PHE A 27 -12.64 -6.06 6.90
CA PHE A 27 -13.66 -6.57 5.98
C PHE A 27 -14.78 -7.25 6.78
N SER A 28 -16.04 -7.04 6.38
CA SER A 28 -17.19 -7.70 7.02
C SER A 28 -17.22 -9.22 6.81
N SER A 29 -16.54 -9.70 5.76
CA SER A 29 -16.31 -11.11 5.46
C SER A 29 -14.88 -11.29 4.94
N PRO A 30 -14.26 -12.47 5.12
CA PRO A 30 -12.91 -12.71 4.61
C PRO A 30 -12.84 -12.48 3.10
N VAL A 31 -11.76 -11.84 2.65
CA VAL A 31 -11.48 -11.54 1.26
C VAL A 31 -10.23 -12.24 0.78
N GLU A 32 -10.24 -12.52 -0.50
CA GLU A 32 -9.12 -13.06 -1.24
C GLU A 32 -8.15 -11.92 -1.62
N SER A 33 -6.87 -12.02 -1.24
CA SER A 33 -5.85 -10.99 -1.49
C SER A 33 -4.58 -11.53 -2.17
N LEU A 34 -3.82 -10.64 -2.82
CA LEU A 34 -2.46 -10.87 -3.31
C LEU A 34 -1.60 -9.66 -2.92
N SER A 35 -0.46 -9.89 -2.28
CA SER A 35 0.37 -8.78 -1.77
C SER A 35 1.86 -9.09 -1.66
N SER A 36 2.65 -8.02 -1.52
CA SER A 36 4.05 -8.07 -1.08
C SER A 36 4.21 -7.78 0.43
N ALA A 37 3.16 -8.02 1.22
CA ALA A 37 3.15 -7.71 2.65
C ALA A 37 4.22 -8.51 3.42
N LEU A 38 4.77 -7.90 4.48
CA LEU A 38 5.81 -8.51 5.33
C LEU A 38 5.27 -9.66 6.18
N TYR A 39 4.01 -9.54 6.62
CA TYR A 39 3.29 -10.58 7.32
C TYR A 39 2.16 -11.10 6.43
N ARG A 40 2.13 -12.42 6.23
CA ARG A 40 1.15 -13.10 5.37
C ARG A 40 1.06 -12.43 3.98
N GLY A 41 2.21 -12.23 3.35
CA GLY A 41 2.31 -11.84 1.95
C GLY A 41 1.92 -12.98 0.99
N GLY A 42 2.00 -12.69 -0.31
CA GLY A 42 1.56 -13.60 -1.35
C GLY A 42 0.04 -13.69 -1.42
N ARG A 43 -0.46 -14.85 -1.89
CA ARG A 43 -1.90 -15.14 -1.99
C ARG A 43 -2.44 -15.56 -0.63
N GLN A 44 -3.46 -14.87 -0.13
CA GLN A 44 -4.06 -15.16 1.17
C GLN A 44 -5.55 -14.85 1.21
N THR A 45 -6.27 -15.60 2.05
CA THR A 45 -7.57 -15.18 2.59
C THR A 45 -7.33 -14.38 3.87
N ILE A 46 -7.90 -13.17 3.96
CA ILE A 46 -7.68 -12.25 5.09
C ILE A 46 -8.99 -11.57 5.51
N SER A 47 -9.09 -11.22 6.79
CA SER A 47 -10.19 -10.43 7.37
C SER A 47 -9.77 -8.99 7.69
N HIS A 48 -8.46 -8.75 7.78
CA HIS A 48 -7.91 -7.44 8.11
C HIS A 48 -6.66 -7.09 7.31
N VAL A 49 -6.36 -5.80 7.21
CA VAL A 49 -5.06 -5.30 6.77
C VAL A 49 -4.52 -4.34 7.82
N LEU A 50 -3.24 -4.48 8.17
CA LEU A 50 -2.54 -3.58 9.08
C LEU A 50 -1.36 -2.92 8.35
N ASN A 51 -1.34 -1.60 8.31
CA ASN A 51 -0.20 -0.81 7.85
C ASN A 51 0.37 -0.02 9.04
N MET A 52 1.43 -0.53 9.66
CA MET A 52 2.02 0.03 10.88
C MET A 52 3.14 1.03 10.56
N GLN A 53 3.09 2.20 11.18
CA GLN A 53 4.21 3.13 11.13
C GLN A 53 5.36 2.61 11.98
N VAL A 54 6.56 2.57 11.41
CA VAL A 54 7.80 2.24 12.12
C VAL A 54 8.78 3.38 12.03
N THR A 55 9.50 3.64 13.12
CA THR A 55 10.59 4.61 13.13
C THR A 55 11.82 4.01 12.46
N HIS A 56 12.67 4.88 11.90
CA HIS A 56 13.90 4.42 11.26
C HIS A 56 14.86 3.82 12.29
N ASN A 57 15.46 2.70 11.93
CA ASN A 57 16.61 2.16 12.66
C ASN A 57 17.85 2.96 12.25
N VAL A 58 18.41 3.71 13.21
CA VAL A 58 19.62 4.53 13.03
C VAL A 58 20.91 3.78 13.36
N SER A 59 20.84 2.54 13.85
CA SER A 59 22.04 1.75 14.17
C SER A 59 22.46 0.87 12.99
N ASP A 60 23.77 0.81 12.77
CA ASP A 60 24.39 -0.09 11.78
C ASP A 60 24.35 -1.57 12.21
N GLU A 61 24.00 -1.84 13.47
CA GLU A 61 23.90 -3.16 14.06
C GLU A 61 22.45 -3.66 14.06
N TYR A 62 22.10 -4.53 13.10
CA TYR A 62 20.81 -5.23 13.08
C TYR A 62 20.68 -6.30 14.19
N LYS A 63 21.78 -6.63 14.89
CA LYS A 63 21.77 -7.65 15.95
C LYS A 63 20.93 -7.16 17.14
N GLY A 64 19.78 -7.80 17.35
CA GLY A 64 18.90 -7.56 18.51
C GLY A 64 17.56 -6.89 18.19
N TYR A 65 17.26 -6.59 16.92
CA TYR A 65 15.93 -6.10 16.55
C TYR A 65 14.90 -7.22 16.43
N GLU A 66 13.67 -6.91 16.83
CA GLU A 66 12.51 -7.77 16.61
C GLU A 66 12.24 -7.92 15.11
N SER A 67 11.90 -9.14 14.67
CA SER A 67 11.56 -9.36 13.27
C SER A 67 10.29 -8.59 12.89
N PRO A 68 10.16 -8.10 11.64
CA PRO A 68 8.94 -7.42 11.20
C PRO A 68 7.66 -8.23 11.46
N GLN A 69 7.76 -9.56 11.31
CA GLN A 69 6.66 -10.47 11.59
C GLN A 69 6.24 -10.42 13.05
N LEU A 70 7.18 -10.54 13.99
CA LEU A 70 6.88 -10.52 15.42
C LEU A 70 6.34 -9.14 15.86
N THR A 71 6.89 -8.05 15.32
CA THR A 71 6.37 -6.69 15.59
C THR A 71 4.94 -6.51 15.08
N LEU A 72 4.62 -6.99 13.88
CA LEU A 72 3.26 -6.93 13.34
C LEU A 72 2.29 -7.82 14.14
N GLU A 73 2.71 -9.00 14.57
CA GLU A 73 1.91 -9.88 15.43
C GLU A 73 1.63 -9.24 16.80
N ASN A 74 2.63 -8.62 17.41
CA ASN A 74 2.48 -7.92 18.68
C ASN A 74 1.53 -6.72 18.55
N LYS A 75 1.65 -5.93 17.46
CA LYS A 75 0.73 -4.83 17.18
C LYS A 75 -0.69 -5.34 16.95
N ALA A 76 -0.88 -6.38 16.12
CA ALA A 76 -2.18 -6.99 15.87
C ALA A 76 -2.83 -7.48 17.17
N ARG A 77 -2.07 -8.14 18.06
CA ARG A 77 -2.55 -8.56 19.38
C ARG A 77 -3.01 -7.38 20.24
N SER A 78 -2.25 -6.28 20.25
CA SER A 78 -2.64 -5.05 20.99
C SER A 78 -3.93 -4.40 20.46
N LEU A 79 -4.25 -4.62 19.18
CA LEU A 79 -5.45 -4.12 18.51
C LEU A 79 -6.63 -5.12 18.55
N ASN A 80 -6.49 -6.22 19.29
CA ASN A 80 -7.44 -7.33 19.33
C ASN A 80 -7.77 -7.88 17.92
N MET A 81 -6.77 -7.88 17.03
CA MET A 81 -6.89 -8.49 15.71
C MET A 81 -6.58 -9.99 15.81
N GLY A 82 -7.32 -10.80 15.06
CA GLY A 82 -7.00 -12.22 14.87
C GLY A 82 -5.73 -12.40 14.04
N LYS A 83 -5.39 -13.65 13.69
CA LYS A 83 -4.23 -13.97 12.83
C LYS A 83 -4.51 -13.79 11.33
N ASP A 84 -5.77 -13.59 10.95
CA ASP A 84 -6.23 -13.50 9.58
C ASP A 84 -6.05 -12.08 9.03
N PHE A 85 -4.80 -11.60 9.01
CA PHE A 85 -4.47 -10.27 8.49
C PHE A 85 -3.22 -10.27 7.63
N ALA A 86 -3.17 -9.37 6.66
CA ALA A 86 -1.93 -9.01 5.98
C ALA A 86 -1.29 -7.81 6.67
N GLY A 87 0.01 -7.89 6.96
CA GLY A 87 0.74 -6.86 7.70
C GLY A 87 1.82 -6.19 6.87
N MET A 88 1.71 -4.87 6.75
CA MET A 88 2.64 -3.97 6.08
C MET A 88 3.26 -3.02 7.11
N MET A 89 4.49 -2.57 6.83
CA MET A 89 5.13 -1.52 7.61
C MET A 89 5.43 -0.34 6.71
N THR A 90 5.33 0.86 7.26
CA THR A 90 5.63 2.11 6.55
C THR A 90 6.48 3.00 7.42
N SER A 91 7.44 3.67 6.83
CA SER A 91 8.15 4.77 7.49
C SER A 91 7.60 6.15 7.08
N ALA A 92 6.57 6.17 6.23
CA ALA A 92 5.84 7.39 5.91
C ALA A 92 5.06 7.88 7.15
N SER A 93 4.88 9.19 7.25
CA SER A 93 4.01 9.77 8.26
C SER A 93 2.56 9.33 8.05
N MET A 94 1.86 8.92 9.11
CA MET A 94 0.41 8.64 9.02
C MET A 94 -0.42 9.85 8.61
N LYS A 95 0.11 11.08 8.67
CA LYS A 95 -0.53 12.28 8.10
C LYS A 95 -0.68 12.22 6.57
N SER A 96 0.12 11.38 5.91
CA SER A 96 0.04 11.09 4.48
C SER A 96 -1.10 10.13 4.13
N PHE A 97 -1.79 9.55 5.11
CA PHE A 97 -2.87 8.61 4.86
C PHE A 97 -3.97 9.27 4.02
N ARG A 98 -4.32 8.62 2.92
CA ARG A 98 -5.43 8.98 2.03
C ARG A 98 -6.24 7.75 1.68
N PHE A 99 -7.53 7.97 1.46
CA PHE A 99 -8.42 6.98 0.91
C PHE A 99 -9.14 7.55 -0.30
N TYR A 100 -9.57 6.67 -1.19
CA TYR A 100 -10.33 6.97 -2.38
C TYR A 100 -11.25 5.79 -2.70
N SER A 101 -12.47 6.08 -3.15
CA SER A 101 -13.41 5.09 -3.65
C SER A 101 -14.24 5.67 -4.77
N GLU A 102 -14.54 4.87 -5.79
CA GLU A 102 -15.47 5.23 -6.86
C GLU A 102 -16.29 4.01 -7.30
N THR A 103 -17.46 4.27 -7.88
CA THR A 103 -18.36 3.25 -8.41
C THR A 103 -18.84 3.64 -9.79
N GLU A 104 -18.88 2.66 -10.70
CA GLU A 104 -19.45 2.78 -12.03
C GLU A 104 -20.34 1.56 -12.30
N GLY A 105 -21.66 1.79 -12.38
CA GLY A 105 -22.63 0.70 -12.43
C GLY A 105 -22.55 -0.19 -11.19
N ASP A 106 -22.34 -1.49 -11.39
CA ASP A 106 -22.19 -2.49 -10.32
C ASP A 106 -20.73 -2.70 -9.86
N VAL A 107 -19.76 -2.04 -10.52
CA VAL A 107 -18.33 -2.15 -10.17
C VAL A 107 -17.95 -1.01 -9.23
N GLY A 108 -17.31 -1.35 -8.13
CA GLY A 108 -16.75 -0.40 -7.17
C GLY A 108 -15.30 -0.70 -6.89
N VAL A 109 -14.48 0.33 -6.77
CA VAL A 109 -13.07 0.22 -6.36
C VAL A 109 -12.82 1.02 -5.09
N PHE A 110 -11.85 0.55 -4.33
CA PHE A 110 -11.36 1.21 -3.13
C PHE A 110 -9.83 1.23 -3.18
N CYS A 111 -9.24 2.31 -2.67
CA CYS A 111 -7.82 2.40 -2.40
C CYS A 111 -7.60 3.23 -1.13
N CYS A 112 -6.68 2.80 -0.29
CA CYS A 112 -6.03 3.68 0.68
C CYS A 112 -4.52 3.48 0.65
N LEU A 113 -3.79 4.51 1.07
CA LEU A 113 -2.35 4.51 0.99
C LEU A 113 -1.70 5.41 2.04
N THR A 114 -0.43 5.14 2.30
CA THR A 114 0.51 6.09 2.91
C THR A 114 1.70 6.26 1.97
N ALA A 115 2.31 7.45 1.95
CA ALA A 115 3.45 7.71 1.09
C ALA A 115 4.49 8.61 1.74
N GLY A 116 5.76 8.25 1.54
CA GLY A 116 6.93 9.04 1.86
C GLY A 116 7.99 8.82 0.79
N LEU A 117 8.69 9.89 0.39
CA LEU A 117 9.58 9.89 -0.80
C LEU A 117 11.07 10.03 -0.45
N THR A 118 11.44 9.85 0.82
CA THR A 118 12.81 10.06 1.32
C THR A 118 13.82 9.02 0.81
N ASN A 119 13.36 7.89 0.25
CA ASN A 119 14.13 6.85 -0.42
C ASN A 119 13.51 6.53 -1.79
N SER A 120 13.05 7.55 -2.53
CA SER A 120 12.64 7.34 -3.91
C SER A 120 13.75 6.65 -4.70
N ARG A 121 13.39 5.63 -5.49
CA ARG A 121 14.33 4.78 -6.25
C ARG A 121 13.79 4.54 -7.65
N ALA A 122 14.71 4.38 -8.60
CA ALA A 122 14.44 3.88 -9.93
C ALA A 122 14.73 2.37 -9.98
N PRO A 123 13.99 1.58 -10.79
CA PRO A 123 14.34 0.19 -11.02
C PRO A 123 15.73 0.08 -11.63
N GLY A 124 16.57 -0.82 -11.10
CA GLY A 124 17.95 -0.98 -11.54
C GLY A 124 18.97 -0.07 -10.83
N ASP A 125 18.53 0.81 -9.92
CA ASP A 125 19.45 1.51 -9.03
C ASP A 125 20.34 0.55 -8.25
N LYS A 126 21.58 0.99 -7.94
CA LYS A 126 22.49 0.20 -7.12
C LYS A 126 21.84 -0.09 -5.76
N ALA A 127 21.74 -1.37 -5.43
CA ALA A 127 21.23 -1.81 -4.13
C ALA A 127 22.16 -1.34 -2.99
N ASP A 128 21.54 -0.91 -1.89
CA ASP A 128 22.25 -0.52 -0.66
C ASP A 128 22.85 -1.76 0.03
N PHE A 129 22.20 -2.92 -0.13
CA PHE A 129 22.59 -4.20 0.46
C PHE A 129 23.06 -5.17 -0.63
N ARG A 130 24.05 -6.00 -0.27
CA ARG A 130 24.60 -7.03 -1.18
C ARG A 130 24.29 -8.44 -0.71
N GLU A 131 23.82 -8.59 0.52
CA GLU A 131 23.27 -9.84 1.03
C GLU A 131 21.93 -10.16 0.36
N LEU A 132 21.62 -11.45 0.21
CA LEU A 132 20.34 -11.90 -0.35
C LEU A 132 19.16 -11.61 0.59
N GLU A 133 19.39 -11.71 1.90
CA GLU A 133 18.40 -11.40 2.93
C GLU A 133 18.79 -10.11 3.65
N ALA A 134 18.22 -9.00 3.19
CA ALA A 134 18.36 -7.69 3.85
C ALA A 134 17.02 -7.28 4.47
N HIS A 135 16.97 -7.16 5.79
CA HIS A 135 15.76 -6.81 6.55
C HIS A 135 15.89 -5.47 7.28
N ARG A 136 16.28 -4.41 6.57
CA ARG A 136 16.36 -3.06 7.17
C ARG A 136 15.21 -2.18 6.72
N ALA A 137 14.61 -1.45 7.67
CA ALA A 137 13.58 -0.47 7.37
C ALA A 137 14.17 0.63 6.47
N GLY A 138 13.61 0.78 5.26
CA GLY A 138 13.95 1.87 4.35
C GLY A 138 13.50 3.24 4.89
N LYS A 139 14.05 4.31 4.31
CA LYS A 139 13.65 5.69 4.63
C LYS A 139 12.58 6.20 3.69
N GLY A 140 11.30 6.13 4.02
CA GLY A 140 10.20 6.46 3.10
C GLY A 140 9.61 5.21 2.47
N THR A 141 8.29 5.19 2.30
CA THR A 141 7.59 4.00 1.82
C THR A 141 6.28 4.44 1.17
N ILE A 142 5.95 3.93 -0.01
CA ILE A 142 4.60 3.99 -0.55
C ILE A 142 3.94 2.63 -0.31
N ASN A 143 2.94 2.63 0.56
CA ASN A 143 2.14 1.46 0.87
C ASN A 143 0.73 1.67 0.33
N ILE A 144 0.26 0.76 -0.52
CA ILE A 144 -1.04 0.84 -1.17
C ILE A 144 -1.86 -0.41 -0.84
N ILE A 145 -3.10 -0.19 -0.44
CA ILE A 145 -4.11 -1.22 -0.24
C ILE A 145 -5.28 -0.87 -1.15
N ALA A 146 -5.51 -1.67 -2.18
CA ALA A 146 -6.56 -1.40 -3.15
C ALA A 146 -7.35 -2.66 -3.47
N GLY A 147 -8.53 -2.51 -4.05
CA GLY A 147 -9.34 -3.66 -4.41
C GLY A 147 -10.71 -3.26 -4.92
N THR A 148 -11.57 -4.26 -5.06
CA THR A 148 -12.88 -4.10 -5.68
C THR A 148 -13.92 -4.99 -5.03
N ASN A 149 -15.19 -4.66 -5.22
CA ASN A 149 -16.31 -5.48 -4.75
C ASN A 149 -16.56 -6.73 -5.59
N VAL A 150 -16.11 -6.76 -6.84
CA VAL A 150 -16.28 -7.94 -7.72
C VAL A 150 -15.30 -9.05 -7.37
N ARG A 151 -15.62 -10.29 -7.76
CA ARG A 151 -14.74 -11.43 -7.56
C ARG A 151 -13.73 -11.51 -8.71
N LEU A 152 -12.45 -11.56 -8.37
CA LEU A 152 -11.36 -11.65 -9.34
C LEU A 152 -10.94 -13.12 -9.53
N SER A 153 -10.82 -13.55 -10.79
CA SER A 153 -10.05 -14.75 -11.11
C SER A 153 -8.58 -14.59 -10.68
N GLU A 154 -7.83 -15.70 -10.60
CA GLU A 154 -6.40 -15.63 -10.26
C GLU A 154 -5.62 -14.74 -11.23
N ALA A 155 -5.91 -14.84 -12.53
CA ALA A 155 -5.30 -14.00 -13.55
C ALA A 155 -5.68 -12.51 -13.37
N ALA A 156 -6.96 -12.22 -13.11
CA ALA A 156 -7.44 -10.86 -12.89
C ALA A 156 -6.82 -10.23 -11.62
N LEU A 157 -6.59 -11.02 -10.57
CA LEU A 157 -5.94 -10.55 -9.35
C LEU A 157 -4.45 -10.22 -9.58
N CYS A 158 -3.75 -11.03 -10.37
CA CYS A 158 -2.39 -10.73 -10.81
C CYS A 158 -2.35 -9.44 -11.65
N GLU A 159 -3.27 -9.30 -12.61
CA GLU A 159 -3.40 -8.07 -13.42
C GLU A 159 -3.70 -6.84 -12.54
N ALA A 160 -4.55 -6.98 -11.52
CA ALA A 160 -4.84 -5.91 -10.57
C ALA A 160 -3.57 -5.45 -9.83
N LEU A 161 -2.74 -6.38 -9.36
CA LEU A 161 -1.47 -6.04 -8.72
C LEU A 161 -0.53 -5.30 -9.69
N MET A 162 -0.48 -5.72 -10.95
CA MET A 162 0.30 -5.04 -12.00
C MET A 162 -0.21 -3.62 -12.25
N VAL A 163 -1.52 -3.44 -12.40
CA VAL A 163 -2.14 -2.11 -12.62
C VAL A 163 -1.86 -1.18 -11.44
N VAL A 164 -2.00 -1.65 -10.20
CA VAL A 164 -1.67 -0.87 -9.00
C VAL A 164 -0.19 -0.47 -8.98
N THR A 165 0.70 -1.41 -9.33
CA THR A 165 2.15 -1.20 -9.41
C THR A 165 2.50 -0.11 -10.43
N GLU A 166 1.90 -0.17 -11.62
CA GLU A 166 2.10 0.78 -12.71
C GLU A 166 1.47 2.15 -12.42
N ALA A 167 0.27 2.18 -11.84
CA ALA A 167 -0.41 3.41 -11.42
C ALA A 167 0.43 4.19 -10.41
N ARG A 168 1.01 3.49 -9.42
CA ARG A 168 1.98 4.05 -8.47
C ARG A 168 3.21 4.60 -9.17
N SER A 169 3.80 3.83 -10.08
CA SER A 169 4.99 4.27 -10.82
C SER A 169 4.72 5.47 -11.70
N TRP A 170 3.59 5.49 -12.40
CA TRP A 170 3.16 6.62 -13.21
C TRP A 170 2.95 7.87 -12.34
N ALA A 171 2.26 7.76 -11.20
CA ALA A 171 2.04 8.91 -10.33
C ALA A 171 3.34 9.51 -9.81
N VAL A 172 4.33 8.67 -9.46
CA VAL A 172 5.66 9.12 -9.01
C VAL A 172 6.43 9.79 -10.15
N MET A 173 6.53 9.15 -11.32
CA MET A 173 7.25 9.69 -12.47
C MET A 173 6.62 10.98 -13.00
N ASN A 174 5.28 11.04 -13.08
CA ASN A 174 4.54 12.18 -13.61
C ASN A 174 4.61 13.41 -12.69
N ASN A 175 5.04 13.27 -11.44
CA ASN A 175 5.33 14.38 -10.53
C ASN A 175 6.83 14.69 -10.44
N ASP A 176 7.64 14.24 -11.41
CA ASP A 176 9.08 14.52 -11.52
C ASP A 176 9.92 14.11 -10.28
N VAL A 177 9.48 13.08 -9.56
CA VAL A 177 10.24 12.54 -8.44
C VAL A 177 11.50 11.86 -8.98
N LYS A 178 12.68 12.28 -8.50
CA LYS A 178 13.97 11.68 -8.87
C LYS A 178 14.38 10.60 -7.88
N SER A 179 15.14 9.62 -8.37
CA SER A 179 15.84 8.66 -7.51
C SER A 179 16.86 9.39 -6.63
N ARG A 180 16.88 9.05 -5.33
CA ARG A 180 17.91 9.53 -4.40
C ARG A 180 19.29 8.88 -4.62
N VAL A 181 19.42 7.94 -5.55
CA VAL A 181 20.66 7.23 -5.88
C VAL A 181 21.27 7.75 -7.16
N SER A 182 20.50 7.67 -8.24
CA SER A 182 20.99 7.90 -9.60
C SER A 182 20.54 9.25 -10.17
N GLY A 183 19.57 9.92 -9.54
CA GLY A 183 19.00 11.18 -10.03
C GLY A 183 18.08 11.03 -11.24
N ILE A 184 17.92 9.83 -11.81
CA ILE A 184 16.98 9.55 -12.91
C ILE A 184 15.53 9.48 -12.36
N PRO A 185 14.49 9.47 -13.21
CA PRO A 185 13.10 9.35 -12.74
C PRO A 185 12.89 8.12 -11.85
N ALA A 186 12.32 8.33 -10.66
CA ALA A 186 11.94 7.26 -9.75
C ALA A 186 10.59 6.64 -10.15
N SER A 187 10.39 5.36 -9.86
CA SER A 187 9.12 4.65 -10.10
C SER A 187 8.37 4.32 -8.81
N GLY A 188 8.87 4.78 -7.67
CA GLY A 188 8.43 4.37 -6.34
C GLY A 188 9.55 4.58 -5.32
N THR A 189 9.51 3.81 -4.25
CA THR A 189 10.57 3.74 -3.25
C THR A 189 11.18 2.35 -3.13
N GLY A 190 12.31 2.25 -2.43
CA GLY A 190 13.03 0.98 -2.25
C GLY A 190 12.29 -0.08 -1.42
N THR A 191 11.18 0.27 -0.77
CA THR A 191 10.46 -0.61 0.18
C THR A 191 8.96 -0.58 -0.02
N ASP A 192 8.48 -0.18 -1.20
CA ASP A 192 7.05 -0.12 -1.48
C ASP A 192 6.37 -1.48 -1.27
N SER A 193 5.17 -1.45 -0.70
CA SER A 193 4.35 -2.65 -0.56
C SER A 193 2.94 -2.41 -1.08
N HIS A 194 2.41 -3.41 -1.80
CA HIS A 194 1.10 -3.37 -2.41
C HIS A 194 0.27 -4.54 -1.91
N LEU A 195 -1.02 -4.30 -1.66
CA LEU A 195 -2.03 -5.32 -1.44
C LEU A 195 -3.21 -5.05 -2.36
N VAL A 196 -3.59 -6.07 -3.13
CA VAL A 196 -4.85 -6.09 -3.86
C VAL A 196 -5.80 -7.10 -3.24
N PHE A 197 -7.08 -6.75 -3.10
CA PHE A 197 -8.13 -7.67 -2.63
C PHE A 197 -9.31 -7.77 -3.60
N SER A 198 -9.96 -8.92 -3.56
CA SER A 198 -11.14 -9.29 -4.32
C SER A 198 -12.34 -9.40 -3.40
N GLY A 199 -13.45 -8.76 -3.78
CA GLY A 199 -14.73 -8.93 -3.12
C GLY A 199 -15.46 -10.20 -3.54
N ASN A 200 -16.75 -10.26 -3.18
CA ASN A 200 -17.61 -11.43 -3.37
C ASN A 200 -18.72 -11.20 -4.42
N GLY A 201 -18.64 -10.13 -5.20
CA GLY A 201 -19.55 -9.84 -6.31
C GLY A 201 -19.37 -10.77 -7.52
N PRO A 202 -19.95 -10.42 -8.68
CA PRO A 202 -19.81 -11.20 -9.91
C PRO A 202 -18.34 -11.50 -10.25
N GLU A 203 -18.06 -12.69 -10.78
CA GLU A 203 -16.71 -13.04 -11.19
C GLU A 203 -16.33 -12.33 -12.49
N ILE A 204 -15.09 -11.81 -12.51
CA ILE A 204 -14.46 -11.26 -13.70
C ILE A 204 -13.08 -11.88 -13.91
N HIS A 205 -12.66 -11.91 -15.17
CA HIS A 205 -11.44 -12.60 -15.58
C HIS A 205 -10.30 -11.67 -16.02
N PHE A 206 -10.56 -10.35 -16.11
CA PHE A 206 -9.60 -9.37 -16.63
C PHE A 206 -9.64 -8.06 -15.82
N CYS A 207 -8.46 -7.55 -15.49
CA CYS A 207 -8.20 -6.26 -14.83
C CYS A 207 -7.15 -5.43 -15.58
N GLY A 208 -6.79 -5.80 -16.81
CA GLY A 208 -5.86 -5.01 -17.64
C GLY A 208 -6.35 -3.59 -17.95
N LYS A 209 -5.44 -2.71 -18.39
CA LYS A 209 -5.68 -1.26 -18.62
C LYS A 209 -6.80 -0.90 -19.60
N HIS A 210 -7.23 -1.83 -20.45
CA HIS A 210 -8.33 -1.62 -21.41
C HIS A 210 -9.69 -2.07 -20.87
N THR A 211 -9.73 -2.56 -19.61
CA THR A 211 -10.98 -2.93 -18.93
C THR A 211 -11.42 -1.80 -18.01
N LEU A 212 -12.73 -1.71 -17.78
CA LEU A 212 -13.31 -0.76 -16.84
C LEU A 212 -12.68 -0.88 -15.44
N LEU A 213 -12.49 -2.11 -14.94
CA LEU A 213 -11.88 -2.29 -13.62
C LEU A 213 -10.42 -1.80 -13.61
N GLY A 214 -9.63 -2.11 -14.64
CA GLY A 214 -8.24 -1.67 -14.71
C GLY A 214 -8.12 -0.14 -14.73
N GLU A 215 -9.01 0.52 -15.49
CA GLU A 215 -9.13 1.97 -15.53
C GLU A 215 -9.47 2.56 -14.15
N MET A 216 -10.54 2.07 -13.52
CA MET A 216 -11.00 2.54 -12.20
C MET A 216 -9.95 2.32 -11.11
N LEU A 217 -9.35 1.13 -11.07
CA LEU A 217 -8.35 0.77 -10.07
C LEU A 217 -7.09 1.64 -10.21
N ALA A 218 -6.66 1.93 -11.44
CA ALA A 218 -5.55 2.84 -11.69
C ALA A 218 -5.85 4.25 -11.18
N ARG A 219 -7.04 4.80 -11.49
CA ARG A 219 -7.46 6.12 -10.98
C ARG A 219 -7.52 6.18 -9.46
N ALA A 220 -8.03 5.11 -8.84
CA ALA A 220 -8.15 5.02 -7.39
C ALA A 220 -6.80 5.08 -6.67
N VAL A 221 -5.73 4.60 -7.31
CA VAL A 221 -4.35 4.74 -6.81
C VAL A 221 -3.75 6.10 -7.15
N ILE A 222 -3.86 6.51 -8.42
CA ILE A 222 -3.22 7.74 -8.93
C ILE A 222 -3.70 8.97 -8.18
N THR A 223 -5.02 9.12 -8.02
CA THR A 223 -5.62 10.34 -7.49
C THR A 223 -5.12 10.70 -6.09
N PRO A 224 -5.26 9.83 -5.07
CA PRO A 224 -4.76 10.14 -3.73
C PRO A 224 -3.23 10.20 -3.68
N LEU A 225 -2.51 9.38 -4.47
CA LEU A 225 -1.05 9.39 -4.44
C LEU A 225 -0.47 10.70 -4.99
N GLN A 226 -1.03 11.22 -6.09
CA GLN A 226 -0.62 12.51 -6.64
C GLN A 226 -0.86 13.66 -5.66
N GLU A 227 -1.99 13.64 -4.93
CA GLU A 227 -2.26 14.62 -3.87
C GLU A 227 -1.15 14.60 -2.81
N VAL A 228 -0.81 13.40 -2.29
CA VAL A 228 0.21 13.24 -1.26
C VAL A 228 1.59 13.64 -1.76
N ILE A 229 1.96 13.28 -2.99
CA ILE A 229 3.26 13.66 -3.58
C ILE A 229 3.38 15.19 -3.66
N ARG A 230 2.34 15.88 -4.13
CA ARG A 230 2.35 17.35 -4.22
C ARG A 230 2.48 18.01 -2.85
N LEU A 231 1.79 17.47 -1.85
CA LEU A 231 1.93 17.94 -0.46
C LEU A 231 3.34 17.76 0.07
N ILE A 232 3.97 16.60 -0.16
CA ILE A 232 5.36 16.34 0.24
C ILE A 232 6.31 17.34 -0.44
N GLN A 233 6.18 17.54 -1.76
CA GLN A 233 7.02 18.46 -2.52
C GLN A 233 6.85 19.91 -2.07
N GLU A 234 5.62 20.31 -1.74
CA GLU A 234 5.35 21.64 -1.18
C GLU A 234 5.99 21.81 0.20
N MET A 235 5.91 20.80 1.06
CA MET A 235 6.55 20.83 2.38
C MET A 235 8.08 20.86 2.29
N GLU A 236 8.68 20.11 1.35
CA GLU A 236 10.13 20.17 1.05
C GLU A 236 10.53 21.58 0.55
N ARG A 237 9.74 22.17 -0.36
CA ARG A 237 9.97 23.54 -0.86
C ARG A 237 9.91 24.58 0.25
N LEU A 238 8.98 24.42 1.19
CA LEU A 238 8.82 25.29 2.36
C LEU A 238 9.79 24.98 3.50
N LYS A 239 10.64 23.95 3.37
CA LYS A 239 11.60 23.47 4.39
C LYS A 239 10.92 23.10 5.72
N ILE A 240 9.71 22.55 5.65
CA ILE A 240 8.96 22.06 6.81
C ILE A 240 9.40 20.63 7.18
N ILE A 241 9.90 19.88 6.19
CA ILE A 241 10.45 18.52 6.30
C ILE A 241 11.77 18.40 5.55
#